data_AF-A0A356AQQ1-F1
#
_entry.id   AF-A0A356AQQ1-F1
#
_cell.length_a   1.000
_cell.length_b   1.000
_cell.length_c   1.000
_cell.angle_alpha   90.00
_cell.angle_beta   90.00
_cell.angle_gamma   90.00
#
_symmetry.space_group_name_H-M   'P 1'
#
loop_
_entity.id
_entity.type
_entity.pdbx_description
1 polymer ?
#
loop_
_entity_poly.entity_id
_entity_poly.type
_entity_poly.pdbx_seq_one_letter_code
_entity_poly.pdbx_strand_id
1 'polypeptide(L)' 'ARMERARTLLEDGKLKNSQIAEKVGYASPHYFSYCFRHYFGMSP' A
#
# COMPACT_ATOMS: atom_id res chain seq x y z
N ALA A 1 -10.20 -0.20 6.55
CA ALA A 1 -10.18 -0.17 5.06
C ALA A 1 -8.88 -0.79 4.54
N ARG A 2 -8.80 -1.21 3.26
CA ARG A 2 -7.55 -1.79 2.68
C ARG A 2 -6.36 -0.84 2.81
N MET A 3 -6.60 0.47 2.63
CA MET A 3 -5.58 1.52 2.69
C MET A 3 -5.01 1.75 4.09
N GLU A 4 -5.84 1.75 5.14
CA GLU A 4 -5.35 1.83 6.53
C GLU A 4 -4.43 0.66 6.87
N ARG A 5 -4.78 -0.56 6.42
CA ARG A 5 -3.93 -1.73 6.63
C ARG A 5 -2.61 -1.62 5.87
N ALA A 6 -2.63 -1.06 4.66
CA ALA A 6 -1.42 -0.80 3.90
C ALA A 6 -0.49 0.17 4.63
N ARG A 7 -1.05 1.24 5.21
CA ARG A 7 -0.29 2.23 6.00
C ARG A 7 0.43 1.58 7.19
N THR A 8 -0.26 0.75 7.97
CA THR A 8 0.37 0.04 9.10
C THR A 8 1.51 -0.88 8.65
N LEU A 9 1.37 -1.53 7.49
CA LEU A 9 2.44 -2.39 6.95
C LEU A 9 3.64 -1.60 6.43
N LEU A 10 3.41 -0.40 5.90
CA LEU A 10 4.47 0.53 5.49
C LEU A 10 5.23 1.09 6.70
N GLU A 11 4.50 1.47 7.74
CA GLU A 11 5.07 1.97 9.00
C GLU A 11 5.92 0.90 9.72
N ASP A 12 5.57 -0.39 9.60
CA ASP A 12 6.38 -1.50 10.13
C ASP A 12 7.72 -1.66 9.39
N GLY A 13 7.82 -1.21 8.12
CA GLY A 13 9.05 -1.20 7.33
C GLY A 13 9.62 -2.58 6.96
N LYS A 14 8.94 -3.68 7.31
CA LYS A 14 9.42 -5.05 7.08
C LYS A 14 9.11 -5.61 5.70
N LEU A 15 8.21 -4.96 4.96
CA LEU A 15 7.70 -5.46 3.68
C LEU A 15 7.97 -4.46 2.57
N LYS A 16 8.24 -4.99 1.38
CA LYS A 16 8.33 -4.18 0.16
C LYS A 16 6.94 -3.76 -0.30
N ASN A 17 6.84 -2.63 -1.01
CA ASN A 17 5.57 -2.10 -1.54
C ASN A 17 4.79 -3.14 -2.37
N SER A 18 5.48 -4.01 -3.11
CA SER A 18 4.84 -5.11 -3.85
C SER A 18 4.17 -6.16 -2.96
N GLN A 19 4.83 -6.53 -1.86
CA GLN A 19 4.29 -7.48 -0.88
C GLN A 19 3.10 -6.87 -0.11
N ILE A 20 3.16 -5.57 0.16
CA ILE A 20 2.07 -4.83 0.80
C ILE A 20 0.86 -4.76 -0.14
N ALA A 21 1.09 -4.44 -1.42
CA ALA A 21 0.06 -4.44 -2.45
C ALA A 21 -0.67 -5.80 -2.51
N GLU A 22 0.07 -6.90 -2.56
CA GLU A 22 -0.50 -8.25 -2.58
C GLU A 22 -1.31 -8.54 -1.30
N LYS A 23 -0.76 -8.23 -0.12
CA LYS A 23 -1.44 -8.42 1.19
C LYS A 23 -2.72 -7.61 1.34
N VAL A 24 -2.82 -6.44 0.72
CA VAL A 24 -4.01 -5.59 0.77
C VAL A 24 -4.97 -5.80 -0.41
N GLY A 25 -4.69 -6.79 -1.27
CA GLY A 25 -5.58 -7.25 -2.34
C GLY A 25 -5.39 -6.53 -3.68
N TYR A 26 -4.20 -6.01 -3.94
CA TYR A 26 -3.82 -5.38 -5.21
C TYR A 26 -2.89 -6.29 -6.01
N ALA A 27 -3.30 -6.62 -7.25
CA ALA A 27 -2.47 -7.41 -8.16
C ALA A 27 -1.27 -6.63 -8.72
N SER A 28 -1.38 -5.30 -8.80
CA SER A 28 -0.33 -4.42 -9.32
C SER A 28 0.20 -3.49 -8.22
N PRO A 29 1.51 -3.52 -7.91
CA PRO A 29 2.15 -2.56 -7.00
C PRO A 29 2.05 -1.10 -7.46
N HIS A 30 2.04 -0.88 -8.79
CA HIS A 30 1.86 0.45 -9.37
C HIS A 30 0.44 0.98 -9.12
N TYR A 31 -0.57 0.13 -9.33
CA TYR A 31 -1.96 0.51 -9.07
C TYR A 31 -2.21 0.74 -7.57
N PHE A 32 -1.64 -0.11 -6.72
CA PHE A 32 -1.62 0.13 -5.28
C PHE A 32 -1.04 1.50 -4.94
N SER A 33 0.11 1.86 -5.51
CA SER A 33 0.77 3.14 -5.23
C SER A 33 -0.07 4.34 -5.69
N TYR A 34 -0.73 4.22 -6.84
CA TYR A 34 -1.68 5.22 -7.32
C TYR A 34 -2.86 5.39 -6.33
N CYS A 35 -3.49 4.28 -5.92
CA CYS A 35 -4.61 4.33 -4.98
C CYS A 35 -4.18 4.83 -3.59
N PHE A 36 -3.00 4.44 -3.11
CA PHE A 36 -2.47 4.89 -1.83
C PHE A 36 -2.24 6.41 -1.84
N ARG A 37 -1.64 6.93 -2.92
CA ARG A 37 -1.49 8.37 -3.12
C ARG A 37 -2.82 9.10 -3.23
N HIS A 38 -3.80 8.53 -3.92
CA HIS A 38 -5.13 9.14 -4.01
C HIS A 38 -5.84 9.19 -2.66
N TYR A 39 -5.66 8.16 -1.83
CA TYR A 39 -6.32 8.04 -0.53
C TYR A 39 -5.65 8.88 0.57
N PHE A 40 -4.30 8.91 0.62
CA PHE A 40 -3.54 9.58 1.68
C PHE A 40 -2.84 10.87 1.24
N GLY A 41 -2.82 11.19 -0.05
CA GLY A 41 -2.09 12.34 -0.60
C GLY A 41 -0.56 12.17 -0.68
N MET A 42 -0.02 11.01 -0.29
CA MET A 42 1.43 10.73 -0.22
C MET A 42 1.79 9.39 -0.89
N SER A 43 3.02 9.24 -1.36
CA SER A 43 3.51 7.96 -1.92
C SER A 43 3.71 6.93 -0.80
N PRO A 44 3.37 5.64 -1.03
CA PRO A 44 3.60 4.56 -0.07
C PRO A 44 5.08 4.25 0.13
#